data_AF-M7S826-F1
#
_entry.id   AF-M7S826-F1
#
_cell.length_a   1.000
_cell.length_b   1.000
_cell.length_c   1.000
_cell.angle_alpha   90.00
_cell.angle_beta   90.00
_cell.angle_gamma   90.00
#
_symmetry.space_group_name_H-M   'P 1'
#
loop_
_entity.id
_entity.type
_entity.pdbx_description
1 polymer ?
#
loop_
_entity_poly.entity_id
_entity_poly.type
_entity_poly.pdbx_seq_one_letter_code
_entity_poly.pdbx_strand_id
1 'polypeptide(L)'
;MTVEIPGYRDDDSSTIFLATMLGEALLADGEFTKKLWINRRFHWKLYLDIILISPPLSYPLPLLSLTTHLALLSTRLPRLKSEADEDPMFDDDWAASTFIYPRQQQQQQQQQQQQQQQQKQQQQKQKQKSTSPSPLPSPPVSRPPITLLVISVGDNIIFDPSKEELAVADSALAVSVGEVDASVNATADDTLDMDIDVETKQEAAAGTGARNLRLLAVRTIDPPSRLTAPGVPNAVNAAAWGHSGVAQPAKDPGARTAETDDVEGVWKAPRGGTKIGVLSAMVQKVLEKGGVADEVLEGLEGVELG
;
A
#
# COMPACT_ATOMS: atom_id res chain seq x y z
N MET A 1 -1.88 13.17 12.68
CA MET A 1 -0.89 12.08 12.64
C MET A 1 0.45 12.69 12.94
N THR A 2 1.25 12.06 13.80
CA THR A 2 2.60 12.50 14.16
C THR A 2 3.57 11.33 13.99
N VAL A 3 4.81 11.62 13.59
CA VAL A 3 5.86 10.61 13.41
C VAL A 3 7.12 11.13 14.11
N GLU A 4 7.51 10.46 15.18
CA GLU A 4 8.71 10.77 15.96
C GLU A 4 9.81 9.78 15.62
N ILE A 5 10.97 10.30 15.18
CA ILE A 5 12.15 9.49 14.85
C ILE A 5 13.29 9.90 15.79
N PRO A 6 13.93 8.96 16.49
CA PRO A 6 15.06 9.26 17.37
C PRO A 6 16.17 9.99 16.62
N GLY A 7 16.63 11.10 17.19
CA GLY A 7 17.70 11.93 16.61
C GLY A 7 17.24 12.94 15.56
N TYR A 8 15.97 12.91 15.16
CA TYR A 8 15.35 13.94 14.34
C TYR A 8 14.55 14.89 15.21
N ARG A 9 14.33 16.11 14.70
CA ARG A 9 13.45 17.08 15.34
C ARG A 9 12.04 16.93 14.78
N ASP A 10 11.04 17.31 15.56
CA ASP A 10 9.63 17.26 15.14
C ASP A 10 9.32 18.21 13.98
N ASP A 11 10.12 19.27 13.82
CA ASP A 11 10.03 20.24 12.72
C ASP A 11 10.88 19.87 11.50
N ASP A 12 11.52 18.69 11.49
CA ASP A 12 12.28 18.25 10.34
C ASP A 12 11.37 17.92 9.15
N SER A 13 11.82 18.28 7.95
CA SER A 13 11.09 18.06 6.71
C SER A 13 10.79 16.58 6.45
N SER A 14 11.70 15.69 6.88
CA SER A 14 11.58 14.25 6.67
C SER A 14 10.41 13.62 7.45
N THR A 15 10.24 13.98 8.73
CA THR A 15 9.17 13.47 9.59
C THR A 15 7.80 14.01 9.17
N ILE A 16 7.74 15.29 8.81
CA ILE A 16 6.53 15.92 8.24
C ILE A 16 6.15 15.26 6.92
N PHE A 17 7.12 14.99 6.05
CA PHE A 17 6.88 14.33 4.76
C PHE A 17 6.33 12.92 4.94
N LEU A 18 6.92 12.11 5.84
CA LEU A 18 6.41 10.77 6.14
C LEU A 18 4.98 10.80 6.71
N ALA A 19 4.70 11.72 7.65
CA ALA A 19 3.38 11.89 8.23
C ALA A 19 2.33 12.29 7.18
N THR A 20 2.70 13.17 6.24
CA THR A 20 1.80 13.58 5.15
C THR A 20 1.57 12.47 4.12
N MET A 21 2.60 11.68 3.79
CA MET A 21 2.46 10.50 2.90
C MET A 21 1.48 9.47 3.45
N LEU A 22 1.64 9.12 4.74
CA LEU A 22 0.75 8.16 5.40
C LEU A 22 -0.67 8.72 5.56
N GLY A 23 -0.78 10.00 5.94
CA GLY A 23 -2.07 10.67 6.06
C GLY A 23 -2.85 10.78 4.74
N GLU A 24 -2.16 11.07 3.64
CA GLU A 24 -2.79 11.12 2.31
C GLU A 24 -3.28 9.74 1.88
N ALA A 25 -2.47 8.68 2.08
CA ALA A 25 -2.88 7.32 1.77
C ALA A 25 -4.17 6.93 2.52
N LEU A 26 -4.26 7.25 3.82
CA LEU A 26 -5.43 6.99 4.66
C LEU A 26 -6.69 7.77 4.25
N LEU A 27 -6.54 8.94 3.63
CA LEU A 27 -7.65 9.82 3.26
C LEU A 27 -8.05 9.69 1.78
N ALA A 28 -7.26 8.98 0.97
CA ALA A 28 -7.44 8.92 -0.48
C ALA A 28 -8.77 8.25 -0.91
N ASP A 29 -9.24 7.25 -0.17
CA ASP A 29 -10.49 6.52 -0.47
C ASP A 29 -11.74 7.18 0.15
N GLY A 30 -11.57 8.05 1.16
CA GLY A 30 -12.65 8.60 1.96
C GLY A 30 -13.48 7.54 2.72
N GLU A 31 -13.04 6.29 2.78
CA GLU A 31 -13.71 5.23 3.54
C GLU A 31 -13.39 5.33 5.01
N PHE A 32 -12.14 5.67 5.32
CA PHE A 32 -11.70 5.86 6.70
C PHE A 32 -12.49 6.97 7.41
N THR A 33 -12.77 8.09 6.74
CA THR A 33 -13.54 9.21 7.30
C THR A 33 -15.00 8.85 7.53
N LYS A 34 -15.60 8.03 6.65
CA LYS A 34 -16.98 7.52 6.83
C LYS A 34 -17.11 6.65 8.08
N LYS A 35 -16.08 5.86 8.41
CA LYS A 35 -16.08 5.00 9.62
C LYS A 35 -15.98 5.80 10.92
N LEU A 36 -15.43 7.00 10.88
CA LEU A 36 -15.32 7.91 12.03
C LEU A 36 -16.52 8.85 12.16
N TRP A 37 -17.48 8.78 11.24
CA TRP A 37 -18.67 9.62 11.26
C TRP A 37 -19.70 9.08 12.25
N ILE A 38 -20.24 9.96 13.11
CA ILE A 38 -21.32 9.62 14.05
C ILE A 38 -22.64 10.21 13.53
N ASN A 39 -22.71 11.55 13.49
CA ASN A 39 -23.89 12.32 13.11
C ASN A 39 -23.50 13.60 12.35
N ARG A 40 -24.47 14.41 11.95
CA ARG A 40 -24.21 15.72 11.31
C ARG A 40 -23.38 16.67 12.19
N ARG A 41 -23.52 16.56 13.52
CA ARG A 41 -22.89 17.44 14.51
C ARG A 41 -21.59 16.88 15.09
N PHE A 42 -21.42 15.56 15.09
CA PHE A 42 -20.35 14.88 15.81
C PHE A 42 -19.63 13.86 14.95
N HIS A 43 -18.31 13.78 15.10
CA HIS A 43 -17.46 12.79 14.47
C HIS A 43 -16.31 12.44 15.43
N TRP A 44 -15.74 11.26 15.27
CA TRP A 44 -14.55 10.85 15.99
C TRP A 44 -13.32 11.57 15.45
N LYS A 45 -12.51 12.11 16.36
CA LYS A 45 -11.17 12.61 16.05
C LYS A 45 -10.15 11.59 16.52
N LEU A 46 -9.57 10.84 15.58
CA LEU A 46 -8.52 9.88 15.87
C LEU A 46 -7.14 10.56 15.81
N TYR A 47 -6.32 10.33 16.82
CA TYR A 47 -4.92 10.69 16.83
C TYR A 47 -4.08 9.43 16.58
N LEU A 48 -3.21 9.50 15.58
CA LEU A 48 -2.28 8.45 15.21
C LEU A 48 -0.88 8.99 15.47
N ASP A 49 -0.25 8.53 16.54
CA ASP A 49 1.08 8.95 16.96
C ASP A 49 2.02 7.75 16.83
N ILE A 50 3.05 7.91 15.99
CA ILE A 50 4.01 6.85 15.68
C ILE A 50 5.36 7.24 16.24
N ILE A 51 5.97 6.33 17.00
CA ILE A 51 7.30 6.51 17.58
C ILE A 51 8.19 5.39 17.07
N LEU A 52 9.28 5.75 16.38
CA LEU A 52 10.35 4.79 16.08
C LEU A 52 11.23 4.64 17.32
N ILE A 53 11.52 3.41 17.73
CA ILE A 53 12.35 3.17 18.93
C ILE A 53 13.84 3.23 18.58
N SER A 54 14.21 2.76 17.39
CA SER A 54 15.58 2.71 16.90
C SER A 54 15.75 3.58 15.65
N PRO A 55 16.97 4.08 15.38
CA PRO A 55 17.28 4.72 14.11
C PRO A 55 16.94 3.79 12.94
N PRO A 56 16.28 4.29 11.88
CA PRO A 56 15.90 3.47 10.75
C PRO A 56 17.16 3.04 9.96
N LEU A 57 17.24 1.75 9.63
CA LEU A 57 18.32 1.21 8.79
C LEU A 57 18.03 1.45 7.30
N SER A 58 16.79 1.24 6.87
CA SER A 58 16.28 1.52 5.53
C SER A 58 15.23 2.65 5.57
N TYR A 59 14.61 2.95 4.43
CA TYR A 59 13.56 3.97 4.37
C TYR A 59 12.34 3.50 5.20
N PRO A 60 11.89 4.26 6.22
CA PRO A 60 10.96 3.74 7.23
C PRO A 60 9.51 3.61 6.75
N LEU A 61 9.14 4.18 5.61
CA LEU A 61 7.75 4.31 5.16
C LEU A 61 6.98 2.97 5.10
N PRO A 62 7.50 1.87 4.51
CA PRO A 62 6.78 0.60 4.49
C PRO A 62 6.49 0.07 5.90
N LEU A 63 7.49 0.13 6.79
CA LEU A 63 7.33 -0.29 8.17
C LEU A 63 6.26 0.54 8.90
N LEU A 64 6.28 1.86 8.74
CA LEU A 64 5.27 2.74 9.34
C LEU A 64 3.88 2.51 8.76
N SER A 65 3.79 2.17 7.49
CA SER A 65 2.51 1.86 6.84
C SER A 65 1.92 0.56 7.39
N LEU A 66 2.72 -0.51 7.48
CA LEU A 66 2.28 -1.80 8.02
C LEU A 66 1.88 -1.69 9.50
N THR A 67 2.64 -0.95 10.31
CA THR A 67 2.29 -0.74 11.72
C THR A 67 1.01 0.05 11.86
N THR A 68 0.79 1.07 11.02
CA THR A 68 -0.47 1.84 10.98
C THR A 68 -1.64 0.94 10.58
N HIS A 69 -1.45 0.07 9.58
CA HIS A 69 -2.47 -0.88 9.15
C HIS A 69 -2.88 -1.81 10.31
N LEU A 70 -1.93 -2.43 11.00
CA LEU A 70 -2.20 -3.32 12.14
C LEU A 70 -2.81 -2.57 13.34
N ALA A 71 -2.34 -1.35 13.62
CA ALA A 71 -2.91 -0.51 14.65
C ALA A 71 -4.39 -0.19 14.36
N LEU A 72 -4.72 0.17 13.12
CA LEU A 72 -6.10 0.46 12.72
C LEU A 72 -7.00 -0.78 12.75
N LEU A 73 -6.48 -1.96 12.37
CA LEU A 73 -7.21 -3.23 12.48
C LEU A 73 -7.50 -3.63 13.94
N SER A 74 -6.64 -3.25 14.88
CA SER A 74 -6.80 -3.55 16.31
C SER A 74 -7.51 -2.44 17.10
N THR A 75 -7.77 -1.28 16.48
CA THR A 75 -8.41 -0.14 17.14
C THR A 75 -9.91 -0.37 17.33
N ARG A 76 -10.38 -0.14 18.57
CA ARG A 76 -11.78 -0.23 18.95
C ARG A 76 -12.33 1.14 19.31
N LEU A 77 -13.59 1.38 18.93
CA LEU A 77 -14.35 2.55 19.32
C LEU A 77 -15.43 2.16 20.34
N PRO A 78 -15.71 3.02 21.34
CA PRO A 78 -16.85 2.84 22.24
C PRO A 78 -18.14 2.69 21.44
N ARG A 79 -18.99 1.74 21.84
CA ARG A 79 -20.26 1.51 21.15
C ARG A 79 -21.21 2.67 21.42
N LEU A 80 -21.79 3.20 20.35
CA LEU A 80 -22.83 4.22 20.44
C LEU A 80 -24.16 3.58 20.87
N LYS A 81 -24.81 4.18 21.88
CA LYS A 81 -26.17 3.81 22.33
C LYS A 81 -27.24 4.75 21.79
N SER A 82 -26.90 6.04 21.63
CA SER A 82 -27.80 7.05 21.09
C SER A 82 -28.07 6.81 19.60
N GLU A 83 -29.30 7.07 19.16
CA GLU A 83 -29.71 6.94 17.77
C GLU A 83 -29.94 8.33 17.14
N ALA A 84 -29.78 8.43 15.82
CA ALA A 84 -30.06 9.64 15.03
C ALA A 84 -29.32 10.90 15.55
N ASP A 85 -29.85 12.10 15.32
CA ASP A 85 -29.18 13.40 15.59
C ASP A 85 -29.13 13.80 17.08
N GLU A 86 -29.35 12.86 18.01
CA GLU A 86 -29.22 13.10 19.45
C GLU A 86 -27.75 13.29 19.87
N ASP A 87 -27.55 13.88 21.06
CA ASP A 87 -26.22 14.03 21.63
C ASP A 87 -25.63 12.63 21.93
N PRO A 88 -24.37 12.36 21.53
CA PRO A 88 -23.86 11.00 21.51
C PRO A 88 -23.68 10.43 22.92
N MET A 89 -24.38 9.32 23.19
CA MET A 89 -24.26 8.56 24.42
C MET A 89 -23.57 7.24 24.14
N PHE A 90 -22.57 6.90 24.95
CA PHE A 90 -21.71 5.74 24.75
C PHE A 90 -21.97 4.65 25.78
N ASP A 91 -21.65 3.41 25.42
CA ASP A 91 -21.55 2.33 26.39
C ASP A 91 -20.29 2.46 27.24
N ASP A 92 -20.43 2.30 28.56
CA ASP A 92 -19.31 2.25 29.50
C ASP A 92 -18.59 0.90 29.46
N ASP A 93 -19.23 -0.14 28.90
CA ASP A 93 -18.62 -1.45 28.76
C ASP A 93 -17.66 -1.49 27.57
N TRP A 94 -16.36 -1.51 27.86
CA TRP A 94 -15.31 -1.67 26.85
C TRP A 94 -15.41 -3.01 26.10
N ALA A 95 -15.99 -4.05 26.71
CA ALA A 95 -16.18 -5.33 26.04
C ALA A 95 -17.22 -5.25 24.90
N ALA A 96 -18.11 -4.26 24.94
CA ALA A 96 -19.09 -4.00 23.88
C ALA A 96 -18.53 -3.11 22.75
N SER A 97 -17.27 -2.66 22.83
CA SER A 97 -16.63 -1.82 21.83
C SER A 97 -16.57 -2.49 20.45
N THR A 98 -16.62 -1.68 19.39
CA THR A 98 -16.65 -2.14 18.00
C THR A 98 -15.34 -1.77 17.31
N PHE A 99 -14.79 -2.69 16.52
CA PHE A 99 -13.60 -2.41 15.72
C PHE A 99 -13.91 -1.44 14.57
N ILE A 100 -12.96 -0.56 14.24
CA ILE A 100 -13.05 0.31 13.06
C ILE A 100 -13.13 -0.54 11.77
N TYR A 101 -12.38 -1.64 11.76
CA TYR A 101 -12.33 -2.59 10.67
C TYR A 101 -12.79 -3.98 11.17
N PRO A 102 -13.84 -4.58 10.58
CA PRO A 102 -14.38 -5.84 11.05
C PRO A 102 -13.40 -7.00 10.79
N ARG A 103 -13.21 -7.88 11.79
CA ARG A 103 -12.35 -9.07 11.65
C ARG A 103 -13.15 -10.27 11.17
N GLN A 104 -12.64 -11.01 10.17
CA GLN A 104 -13.29 -12.22 9.62
C GLN A 104 -13.62 -13.28 10.70
N GLN A 105 -12.76 -13.45 11.71
CA GLN A 105 -12.96 -14.46 12.76
C GLN A 105 -14.21 -14.20 13.65
N GLN A 106 -14.57 -12.93 13.91
CA GLN A 106 -15.79 -12.62 14.67
C GLN A 106 -17.07 -12.95 13.88
N GLN A 107 -17.04 -12.82 12.54
CA GLN A 107 -18.18 -13.19 11.70
C GLN A 107 -18.44 -14.70 11.76
N GLN A 108 -17.38 -15.53 11.76
CA GLN A 108 -17.53 -16.98 11.86
C GLN A 108 -18.09 -17.42 13.22
N GLN A 109 -17.66 -16.80 14.33
CA GLN A 109 -18.21 -17.11 15.65
C GLN A 109 -19.67 -16.68 15.81
N GLN A 110 -20.05 -15.51 15.27
CA GLN A 110 -21.45 -15.06 15.27
C GLN A 110 -22.34 -15.96 14.38
N GLN A 111 -21.85 -16.38 13.22
CA GLN A 111 -22.57 -17.32 12.35
C GLN A 111 -22.75 -18.69 13.01
N GLN A 112 -21.75 -19.22 13.71
CA GLN A 112 -21.87 -20.49 14.42
C GLN A 112 -22.88 -20.40 15.58
N GLN A 113 -22.91 -19.30 16.34
CA GLN A 113 -23.91 -19.11 17.40
C GLN A 113 -25.33 -18.97 16.84
N GLN A 114 -25.51 -18.28 15.71
CA GLN A 114 -26.81 -18.21 15.04
C GLN A 114 -27.26 -19.56 14.46
N GLN A 115 -26.35 -20.35 13.88
CA GLN A 115 -26.67 -21.69 13.39
C GLN A 115 -27.09 -22.63 14.53
N GLN A 116 -26.44 -22.57 15.69
CA GLN A 116 -26.84 -23.37 16.85
C GLN A 116 -28.21 -22.96 17.41
N GLN A 117 -28.55 -21.67 17.40
CA GLN A 117 -29.88 -21.19 17.79
C GLN A 117 -30.96 -21.56 16.77
N GLN A 118 -30.65 -21.50 15.46
CA GLN A 118 -31.57 -21.93 14.41
C GLN A 118 -31.79 -23.46 14.42
N GLN A 119 -30.77 -24.27 14.70
CA GLN A 119 -30.95 -25.72 14.85
C GLN A 119 -31.84 -26.07 16.05
N LYS A 120 -31.75 -25.33 17.16
CA LYS A 120 -32.66 -25.50 18.32
C LYS A 120 -34.11 -25.10 17.99
N GLN A 121 -34.33 -24.13 17.10
CA GLN A 121 -35.68 -23.73 16.67
C GLN A 121 -36.23 -24.63 15.54
N GLN A 122 -35.38 -25.20 14.67
CA GLN A 122 -35.79 -26.11 13.61
C GLN A 122 -36.27 -27.47 14.15
N GLN A 123 -35.81 -27.91 15.32
CA GLN A 123 -36.36 -29.10 15.99
C GLN A 123 -37.84 -28.91 16.44
N GLN A 124 -38.37 -27.68 16.47
CA GLN A 124 -39.78 -27.41 16.80
C GLN A 124 -40.68 -27.18 15.58
N LYS A 125 -40.15 -27.09 14.35
CA LYS A 125 -40.95 -26.88 13.14
C LYS A 125 -40.54 -27.81 12.00
N GLN A 126 -40.81 -29.11 12.18
CA GLN A 126 -40.88 -30.02 11.04
C GLN A 126 -42.24 -29.92 10.35
N LYS A 127 -42.36 -29.00 9.38
CA LYS A 127 -43.05 -29.30 8.11
C LYS A 127 -42.80 -28.21 7.08
N GLN A 128 -42.33 -28.68 5.93
CA GLN A 128 -42.37 -28.10 4.59
C GLN A 128 -41.19 -27.25 4.12
N LYS A 129 -40.38 -27.97 3.31
CA LYS A 129 -40.01 -27.70 1.91
C LYS A 129 -38.79 -26.82 1.67
N SER A 130 -37.88 -27.48 0.96
CA SER A 130 -36.56 -27.09 0.49
C SER A 130 -36.58 -25.97 -0.55
N THR A 131 -35.82 -24.92 -0.27
CA THR A 131 -35.13 -24.10 -1.29
C THR A 131 -33.81 -23.66 -0.66
N SER A 132 -32.69 -24.03 -1.28
CA SER A 132 -31.34 -23.65 -0.88
C SER A 132 -31.18 -22.13 -0.89
N PRO A 133 -30.76 -21.47 0.21
CA PRO A 133 -30.35 -20.08 0.14
C PRO A 133 -28.93 -20.03 -0.44
N SER A 134 -28.77 -19.29 -1.53
CA SER A 134 -27.48 -18.80 -2.01
C SER A 134 -26.72 -18.13 -0.87
N PRO A 135 -25.38 -18.26 -0.77
CA PRO A 135 -24.63 -17.62 0.31
C PRO A 135 -24.87 -16.10 0.24
N LEU A 136 -25.33 -15.52 1.36
CA LEU A 136 -25.42 -14.06 1.47
C LEU A 136 -24.03 -13.48 1.17
N PRO A 137 -23.94 -12.39 0.38
CA PRO A 137 -22.68 -11.69 0.18
C PRO A 137 -22.18 -11.26 1.57
N SER A 138 -20.98 -11.71 1.94
CA SER A 138 -20.28 -11.20 3.11
C SER A 138 -20.23 -9.67 3.01
N PRO A 139 -20.54 -8.93 4.09
CA PRO A 139 -20.48 -7.48 4.04
C PRO A 139 -19.06 -7.06 3.66
N PRO A 140 -18.92 -5.98 2.88
CA PRO A 140 -17.65 -5.51 2.37
C PRO A 140 -16.64 -5.30 3.50
N VAL A 141 -15.51 -6.03 3.45
CA VAL A 141 -14.42 -5.90 4.41
C VAL A 141 -13.41 -4.91 3.84
N SER A 142 -13.79 -3.63 3.85
CA SER A 142 -12.85 -2.52 3.62
C SER A 142 -11.71 -2.62 4.63
N ARG A 143 -10.48 -2.37 4.20
CA ARG A 143 -9.25 -2.48 5.00
C ARG A 143 -8.45 -1.19 4.98
N PRO A 144 -7.61 -0.95 6.00
CA PRO A 144 -6.72 0.19 5.94
C PRO A 144 -5.71 0.02 4.78
N PRO A 145 -5.38 1.11 4.07
CA PRO A 145 -4.44 1.06 2.97
C PRO A 145 -3.02 0.76 3.45
N ILE A 146 -2.22 0.23 2.52
CA ILE A 146 -0.79 -0.02 2.72
C ILE A 146 0.04 0.77 1.70
N THR A 147 1.24 1.17 2.08
CA THR A 147 2.19 1.87 1.24
C THR A 147 3.45 1.04 1.12
N LEU A 148 3.74 0.59 -0.10
CA LEU A 148 4.92 -0.21 -0.41
C LEU A 148 6.00 0.68 -1.04
N LEU A 149 7.26 0.38 -0.74
CA LEU A 149 8.41 1.01 -1.37
C LEU A 149 8.96 0.08 -2.45
N VAL A 150 9.12 0.64 -3.65
CA VAL A 150 9.64 -0.06 -4.83
C VAL A 150 10.77 0.76 -5.42
N ILE A 151 11.87 0.12 -5.80
CA ILE A 151 12.99 0.78 -6.48
C ILE A 151 13.28 0.14 -7.83
N SER A 152 13.94 0.88 -8.71
CA SER A 152 14.58 0.33 -9.91
C SER A 152 16.08 0.46 -9.84
N VAL A 153 16.77 -0.60 -10.24
CA VAL A 153 18.19 -0.58 -10.58
C VAL A 153 18.32 -1.10 -12.01
N GLY A 154 18.53 -0.20 -12.97
CA GLY A 154 18.41 -0.50 -14.39
C GLY A 154 17.00 -0.98 -14.74
N ASP A 155 16.92 -2.20 -15.27
CA ASP A 155 15.65 -2.87 -15.61
C ASP A 155 15.13 -3.79 -14.48
N ASN A 156 15.83 -3.88 -13.35
CA ASN A 156 15.43 -4.70 -12.20
C ASN A 156 14.53 -3.89 -11.25
N ILE A 157 13.44 -4.50 -10.82
CA ILE A 157 12.49 -3.95 -9.84
C ILE A 157 12.68 -4.70 -8.53
N ILE A 158 12.91 -3.96 -7.44
CA ILE A 158 13.13 -4.53 -6.10
C ILE A 158 12.09 -3.95 -5.14
N PHE A 159 11.51 -4.83 -4.31
CA PHE A 159 10.56 -4.51 -3.26
C PHE A 159 11.25 -4.55 -1.90
N ASP A 160 10.84 -3.67 -0.99
CA ASP A 160 11.40 -3.53 0.36
C ASP A 160 12.95 -3.44 0.36
N PRO A 161 13.51 -2.42 -0.31
CA PRO A 161 14.95 -2.34 -0.51
C PRO A 161 15.71 -2.11 0.80
N SER A 162 16.88 -2.74 0.89
CA SER A 162 17.85 -2.43 1.93
C SER A 162 18.40 -1.00 1.78
N LYS A 163 19.14 -0.54 2.79
CA LYS A 163 19.82 0.76 2.74
C LYS A 163 20.80 0.83 1.57
N GLU A 164 21.53 -0.26 1.36
CA GLU A 164 22.55 -0.40 0.33
C GLU A 164 21.92 -0.44 -1.06
N GLU A 165 20.78 -1.13 -1.21
CA GLU A 165 20.02 -1.19 -2.46
C GLU A 165 19.39 0.16 -2.82
N LEU A 166 18.85 0.87 -1.84
CA LEU A 166 18.31 2.21 -2.05
C LEU A 166 19.40 3.22 -2.44
N ALA A 167 20.62 3.06 -1.91
CA ALA A 167 21.74 3.95 -2.22
C ALA A 167 22.18 3.85 -3.70
N VAL A 168 21.97 2.70 -4.35
CA VAL A 168 22.33 2.45 -5.75
C VAL A 168 21.16 2.60 -6.73
N ALA A 169 19.93 2.74 -6.24
CA ALA A 169 18.70 2.80 -7.02
C ALA A 169 18.65 4.00 -7.99
N ASP A 170 18.16 3.82 -9.21
CA ASP A 170 17.93 4.90 -10.17
C ASP A 170 16.66 5.71 -9.84
N SER A 171 15.67 5.03 -9.26
CA SER A 171 14.38 5.57 -8.88
C SER A 171 13.82 4.84 -7.68
N ALA A 172 13.07 5.55 -6.84
CA ALA A 172 12.29 4.99 -5.77
C ALA A 172 10.85 5.52 -5.85
N LEU A 173 9.87 4.63 -5.72
CA LEU A 173 8.43 4.93 -5.70
C LEU A 173 7.80 4.41 -4.41
N ALA A 174 7.05 5.28 -3.73
CA ALA A 174 6.09 4.88 -2.73
C ALA A 174 4.73 4.68 -3.40
N VAL A 175 4.20 3.47 -3.35
CA VAL A 175 2.94 3.06 -3.97
C VAL A 175 1.95 2.72 -2.88
N SER A 176 0.90 3.53 -2.73
CA SER A 176 -0.19 3.31 -1.78
C SER A 176 -1.32 2.55 -2.45
N VAL A 177 -1.70 1.44 -1.85
CA VAL A 177 -2.71 0.48 -2.34
C VAL A 177 -3.82 0.34 -1.30
N GLY A 178 -5.07 0.36 -1.78
CA GLY A 178 -6.25 0.05 -0.99
C GLY A 178 -7.03 -1.12 -1.61
N GLU A 179 -7.85 -1.77 -0.81
CA GLU A 179 -8.78 -2.80 -1.29
C GLU A 179 -10.10 -2.13 -1.70
N VAL A 180 -10.63 -2.48 -2.87
CA VAL A 180 -11.93 -2.02 -3.34
C VAL A 180 -12.90 -3.19 -3.38
N ASP A 181 -14.08 -2.98 -2.83
CA ASP A 181 -15.13 -3.97 -2.90
C ASP A 181 -15.60 -4.16 -4.36
N ALA A 182 -15.58 -5.41 -4.81
CA ALA A 182 -16.09 -5.81 -6.12
C ALA A 182 -17.57 -5.42 -6.36
N SER A 183 -18.33 -5.17 -5.29
CA SER A 183 -19.75 -4.80 -5.37
C SER A 183 -20.00 -3.36 -5.84
N VAL A 184 -19.01 -2.46 -5.74
CA VAL A 184 -19.17 -1.03 -6.09
C VAL A 184 -18.89 -0.78 -7.58
N ASN A 185 -18.06 -1.61 -8.24
CA ASN A 185 -17.72 -1.42 -9.65
C ASN A 185 -18.79 -1.90 -10.64
N ALA A 186 -19.86 -2.55 -10.20
CA ALA A 186 -20.94 -3.01 -11.08
C ALA A 186 -21.85 -1.87 -11.59
N THR A 187 -21.67 -0.62 -11.15
CA THR A 187 -22.58 0.49 -11.47
C THR A 187 -21.94 1.68 -12.19
N ALA A 188 -20.63 1.67 -12.43
CA ALA A 188 -19.92 2.87 -12.90
C ALA A 188 -19.33 2.81 -14.33
N ASP A 189 -19.26 1.64 -14.98
CA ASP A 189 -18.54 1.53 -16.25
C ASP A 189 -19.14 0.50 -17.23
N ASP A 190 -20.46 0.56 -17.47
CA ASP A 190 -21.14 -0.26 -18.49
C ASP A 190 -21.28 0.47 -19.84
N THR A 191 -20.19 1.10 -20.29
CA THR A 191 -20.03 1.44 -21.71
C THR A 191 -18.56 1.33 -22.10
N LEU A 192 -18.26 0.32 -22.93
CA LEU A 192 -17.03 0.10 -23.70
C LEU A 192 -15.97 -0.80 -23.03
N ASP A 193 -16.14 -2.12 -23.12
CA ASP A 193 -15.31 -2.97 -23.99
C ASP A 193 -15.66 -4.45 -23.79
N MET A 194 -16.22 -5.05 -24.85
CA MET A 194 -16.47 -6.49 -24.97
C MET A 194 -15.20 -7.22 -25.43
N ASP A 195 -15.07 -8.44 -24.92
CA ASP A 195 -14.32 -9.59 -25.46
C ASP A 195 -12.83 -9.73 -25.10
N ILE A 196 -12.55 -10.64 -24.15
CA ILE A 196 -11.54 -11.71 -24.30
C ILE A 196 -12.01 -12.92 -23.48
N ASP A 197 -12.44 -13.96 -24.19
CA ASP A 197 -12.72 -15.29 -23.66
C ASP A 197 -11.43 -15.98 -23.20
N VAL A 198 -11.37 -16.45 -21.95
CA VAL A 198 -10.49 -17.55 -21.55
C VAL A 198 -11.25 -18.52 -20.65
N GLU A 199 -12.02 -19.40 -21.28
CA GLU A 199 -12.35 -20.71 -20.73
C GLU A 199 -11.12 -21.62 -20.85
N THR A 200 -10.26 -21.71 -19.83
CA THR A 200 -9.59 -22.99 -19.47
C THR A 200 -8.95 -22.92 -18.09
N LYS A 201 -9.15 -24.01 -17.31
CA LYS A 201 -8.63 -24.32 -15.96
C LYS A 201 -9.46 -23.85 -14.76
N GLN A 202 -10.71 -24.32 -14.73
CA GLN A 202 -11.30 -24.81 -13.49
C GLN A 202 -10.51 -26.05 -13.04
N GLU A 203 -9.61 -25.90 -12.07
CA GLU A 203 -9.11 -26.95 -11.14
C GLU A 203 -7.93 -26.37 -10.33
N ALA A 204 -8.26 -25.49 -9.36
CA ALA A 204 -7.41 -25.08 -8.22
C ALA A 204 -8.07 -24.02 -7.31
N ALA A 205 -9.26 -23.51 -7.64
CA ALA A 205 -9.89 -22.39 -6.93
C ALA A 205 -10.70 -22.81 -5.69
N ALA A 206 -10.04 -23.50 -4.75
CA ALA A 206 -10.53 -23.71 -3.39
C ALA A 206 -9.52 -23.12 -2.40
N GLY A 207 -9.39 -21.79 -2.40
CA GLY A 207 -8.56 -21.05 -1.43
C GLY A 207 -7.78 -19.90 -2.04
N THR A 208 -8.46 -18.82 -2.43
CA THR A 208 -7.94 -17.43 -2.46
C THR A 208 -9.06 -16.55 -3.01
N GLY A 209 -9.72 -15.77 -2.15
CA GLY A 209 -10.64 -14.73 -2.61
C GLY A 209 -9.83 -13.66 -3.31
N ALA A 210 -9.95 -13.54 -4.64
CA ALA A 210 -9.24 -12.52 -5.41
C ALA A 210 -9.65 -11.13 -4.91
N ARG A 211 -8.73 -10.40 -4.26
CA ARG A 211 -8.94 -9.02 -3.82
C ARG A 211 -8.81 -8.10 -5.02
N ASN A 212 -9.68 -7.10 -5.13
CA ASN A 212 -9.54 -6.06 -6.14
C ASN A 212 -8.73 -4.91 -5.54
N LEU A 213 -7.45 -4.85 -5.87
CA LEU A 213 -6.57 -3.79 -5.43
C LEU A 213 -6.77 -2.52 -6.27
N ARG A 214 -6.77 -1.36 -5.61
CA ARG A 214 -6.81 -0.04 -6.23
C ARG A 214 -5.58 0.76 -5.83
N LEU A 215 -5.02 1.43 -6.83
CA LEU A 215 -3.99 2.43 -6.62
C LEU A 215 -4.60 3.69 -6.00
N LEU A 216 -4.09 4.11 -4.85
CA LEU A 216 -4.53 5.31 -4.13
C LEU A 216 -3.63 6.50 -4.45
N ALA A 217 -2.32 6.31 -4.31
CA ALA A 217 -1.33 7.36 -4.54
C ALA A 217 0.00 6.75 -4.97
N VAL A 218 0.74 7.50 -5.80
CA VAL A 218 2.13 7.21 -6.14
C VAL A 218 2.95 8.44 -5.87
N ARG A 219 4.05 8.28 -5.13
CA ARG A 219 4.99 9.37 -4.86
C ARG A 219 6.41 8.94 -5.20
N THR A 220 7.10 9.77 -5.97
CA THR A 220 8.52 9.59 -6.24
C THR A 220 9.32 10.04 -5.02
N ILE A 221 10.24 9.17 -4.59
CA ILE A 221 11.22 9.46 -3.54
C ILE A 221 12.58 9.60 -4.25
N ASP A 222 13.35 10.61 -3.86
CA ASP A 222 14.70 10.78 -4.40
C ASP A 222 15.67 9.81 -3.70
N PRO A 223 16.21 8.79 -4.39
CA PRO A 223 17.23 7.93 -3.82
C PRO A 223 18.56 8.70 -3.65
N PRO A 224 19.42 8.30 -2.69
CA PRO A 224 20.72 8.94 -2.48
C PRO A 224 21.62 9.00 -3.72
N SER A 225 21.47 8.04 -4.64
CA SER A 225 22.17 8.01 -5.93
C SER A 225 21.97 9.30 -6.75
N ARG A 226 20.79 9.93 -6.72
CA ARG A 226 20.48 11.16 -7.47
C ARG A 226 21.10 12.41 -6.87
N LEU A 227 21.55 12.34 -5.62
CA LEU A 227 22.32 13.42 -4.99
C LEU A 227 23.79 13.39 -5.42
N THR A 228 24.26 12.28 -6.01
CA THR A 228 25.61 12.19 -6.55
C THR A 228 25.67 12.81 -7.94
N ALA A 229 26.52 13.82 -8.12
CA ALA A 229 26.68 14.44 -9.42
C ALA A 229 27.28 13.42 -10.42
N PRO A 230 26.63 13.17 -11.57
CA PRO A 230 27.20 12.30 -12.58
C PRO A 230 28.46 12.97 -13.12
N GLY A 231 29.63 12.38 -12.86
CA GLY A 231 30.91 12.93 -13.27
C GLY A 231 30.95 13.25 -14.77
N VAL A 232 31.70 14.28 -15.15
CA VAL A 232 31.88 14.67 -16.55
C VAL A 232 32.71 13.59 -17.27
N PRO A 233 32.23 12.98 -18.37
CA PRO A 233 33.03 12.02 -19.14
C PRO A 233 34.37 12.63 -19.55
N ASN A 234 35.44 11.84 -19.56
CA ASN A 234 36.76 12.32 -19.96
C ASN A 234 36.76 12.75 -21.43
N ALA A 235 35.95 12.10 -22.25
CA ALA A 235 35.70 12.48 -23.65
C ALA A 235 35.19 13.92 -23.85
N VAL A 236 34.65 14.57 -22.81
CA VAL A 236 34.19 15.97 -22.85
C VAL A 236 34.89 16.88 -21.84
N ASN A 237 35.76 16.33 -20.99
CA ASN A 237 36.50 17.09 -19.98
C ASN A 237 37.70 17.79 -20.62
N ALA A 238 37.60 19.08 -20.93
CA ALA A 238 38.67 19.88 -21.55
C ALA A 238 40.02 19.84 -20.80
N ALA A 239 40.03 19.60 -19.49
CA ALA A 239 41.26 19.51 -18.69
C ALA A 239 42.00 18.16 -18.86
N ALA A 240 41.31 17.10 -19.30
CA ALA A 240 41.93 15.79 -19.56
C ALA A 240 42.82 15.80 -20.83
N TRP A 241 42.63 16.78 -21.72
CA TRP A 241 43.32 16.91 -23.01
C TRP A 241 44.59 17.78 -22.94
N GLY A 242 45.24 17.82 -21.78
CA GLY A 242 46.28 18.80 -21.41
C GLY A 242 47.19 19.27 -22.55
N HIS A 243 47.28 20.59 -22.75
CA HIS A 243 48.36 21.44 -23.32
C HIS A 243 49.16 20.98 -24.56
N SER A 244 48.83 19.86 -25.20
CA SER A 244 49.50 19.38 -26.40
C SER A 244 48.66 19.81 -27.60
N GLY A 245 49.10 20.89 -28.25
CA GLY A 245 48.43 21.55 -29.37
C GLY A 245 48.37 20.72 -30.67
N VAL A 246 47.97 19.45 -30.61
CA VAL A 246 47.79 18.60 -31.78
C VAL A 246 46.50 17.79 -31.62
N ALA A 247 45.41 18.35 -32.13
CA ALA A 247 44.30 17.71 -32.86
C ALA A 247 42.97 18.43 -32.54
N GLN A 248 42.37 19.00 -33.59
CA GLN A 248 40.97 19.45 -33.58
C GLN A 248 40.03 18.27 -33.31
N PRO A 249 38.84 18.52 -32.72
CA PRO A 249 38.01 17.48 -32.15
C PRO A 249 37.40 16.60 -33.25
N ALA A 250 37.84 15.35 -33.34
CA ALA A 250 36.93 14.31 -33.77
C ALA A 250 35.87 14.19 -32.67
N LYS A 251 34.70 14.78 -32.91
CA LYS A 251 33.50 14.58 -32.11
C LYS A 251 33.09 13.14 -32.33
N ASP A 252 33.78 12.20 -31.69
CA ASP A 252 33.56 10.78 -31.88
C ASP A 252 32.42 10.37 -30.93
N PRO A 253 31.17 10.24 -31.43
CA PRO A 253 30.03 9.96 -30.57
C PRO A 253 30.17 8.61 -29.85
N GLY A 254 30.91 7.66 -30.43
CA GLY A 254 31.13 6.33 -29.86
C GLY A 254 31.98 6.33 -28.58
N ALA A 255 32.94 7.26 -28.44
CA ALA A 255 33.77 7.37 -27.24
C ALA A 255 32.96 7.87 -26.02
N ARG A 256 31.91 8.67 -26.26
CA ARG A 256 30.98 9.09 -25.21
C ARG A 256 30.11 7.94 -24.77
N THR A 257 29.60 7.15 -25.72
CA THR A 257 28.77 5.98 -25.46
C THR A 257 29.55 4.92 -24.66
N ALA A 258 30.79 4.62 -25.05
CA ALA A 258 31.62 3.62 -24.37
C ALA A 258 31.98 3.97 -22.92
N GLU A 259 32.18 5.26 -22.58
CA GLU A 259 32.38 5.68 -21.19
C GLU A 259 31.07 5.69 -20.38
N THR A 260 29.92 5.85 -21.05
CA THR A 260 28.60 5.82 -20.43
C THR A 260 27.98 4.43 -20.32
N ASP A 261 28.48 3.45 -21.07
CA ASP A 261 27.95 2.09 -21.03
C ASP A 261 28.15 1.46 -19.65
N ASP A 262 27.15 0.69 -19.23
CA ASP A 262 27.16 0.01 -17.94
C ASP A 262 28.23 -1.07 -17.96
N VAL A 263 29.24 -0.91 -17.11
CA VAL A 263 30.29 -1.92 -16.92
C VAL A 263 29.84 -2.81 -15.78
N GLU A 264 29.71 -4.10 -16.04
CA GLU A 264 29.30 -5.09 -15.04
C GLU A 264 30.21 -5.02 -13.79
N GLY A 265 29.59 -4.88 -12.61
CA GLY A 265 30.30 -4.79 -11.34
C GLY A 265 30.80 -3.39 -10.94
N VAL A 266 30.67 -2.37 -11.79
CA VAL A 266 31.04 -0.98 -11.45
C VAL A 266 29.78 -0.11 -11.39
N TRP A 267 29.40 0.29 -10.19
CA TRP A 267 28.29 1.24 -10.01
C TRP A 267 28.67 2.62 -10.56
N LYS A 268 27.75 3.23 -11.32
CA LYS A 268 27.85 4.60 -11.83
C LYS A 268 26.63 5.40 -11.38
N ALA A 269 26.84 6.67 -11.08
CA ALA A 269 25.74 7.57 -10.73
C ALA A 269 24.71 7.63 -11.88
N PRO A 270 23.40 7.51 -11.59
CA PRO A 270 22.35 7.53 -12.59
C PRO A 270 22.40 8.82 -13.41
N ARG A 271 22.26 8.72 -14.73
CA ARG A 271 22.25 9.87 -15.64
C ARG A 271 20.87 10.06 -16.25
N GLY A 272 20.26 11.21 -16.01
CA GLY A 272 18.96 11.56 -16.56
C GLY A 272 17.76 11.08 -15.73
N GLY A 273 16.61 11.00 -16.37
CA GLY A 273 15.35 10.55 -15.77
C GLY A 273 15.11 9.05 -15.97
N THR A 274 14.38 8.44 -15.05
CA THR A 274 13.94 7.04 -15.20
C THR A 274 12.92 6.95 -16.33
N LYS A 275 13.01 5.89 -17.14
CA LYS A 275 12.09 5.67 -18.26
C LYS A 275 10.66 5.48 -17.71
N ILE A 276 9.67 6.14 -18.32
CA ILE A 276 8.25 6.03 -17.92
C ILE A 276 7.78 4.56 -17.95
N GLY A 277 8.27 3.76 -18.90
CA GLY A 277 7.97 2.33 -18.97
C GLY A 277 8.41 1.55 -17.72
N VAL A 278 9.55 1.91 -17.11
CA VAL A 278 10.03 1.28 -15.87
C VAL A 278 9.16 1.68 -14.69
N LEU A 279 8.76 2.95 -14.59
CA LEU A 279 7.83 3.41 -13.55
C LEU A 279 6.46 2.73 -13.67
N SER A 280 5.96 2.59 -14.91
CA SER A 280 4.70 1.86 -15.18
C SER A 280 4.85 0.39 -14.79
N ALA A 281 5.98 -0.24 -15.10
CA ALA A 281 6.24 -1.63 -14.73
C ALA A 281 6.30 -1.82 -13.22
N MET A 282 6.88 -0.88 -12.45
CA MET A 282 6.85 -0.93 -10.98
C MET A 282 5.43 -0.94 -10.43
N VAL A 283 4.60 0.02 -10.88
CA VAL A 283 3.21 0.13 -10.41
C VAL A 283 2.40 -1.09 -10.82
N GLN A 284 2.60 -1.57 -12.06
CA GLN A 284 1.95 -2.79 -12.53
C GLN A 284 2.35 -4.00 -11.69
N LYS A 285 3.64 -4.18 -11.37
CA LYS A 285 4.12 -5.29 -10.53
C LYS A 285 3.58 -5.25 -9.10
N VAL A 286 3.28 -4.07 -8.57
CA VAL A 286 2.59 -3.92 -7.28
C VAL A 286 1.12 -4.38 -7.36
N LEU A 287 0.43 -4.07 -8.45
CA LEU A 287 -1.01 -4.27 -8.63
C LEU A 287 -1.39 -5.57 -9.38
N GLU A 288 -0.40 -6.34 -9.82
CA GLU A 288 -0.63 -7.65 -10.44
C GLU A 288 -1.40 -8.57 -9.48
N LYS A 289 -2.34 -9.37 -10.00
CA LYS A 289 -3.11 -10.32 -9.20
C LYS A 289 -2.17 -11.38 -8.64
N GLY A 290 -2.17 -11.57 -7.32
CA GLY A 290 -1.18 -12.40 -6.64
C GLY A 290 0.24 -11.79 -6.66
N GLY A 291 0.33 -10.47 -6.86
CA GLY A 291 1.57 -9.72 -6.73
C GLY A 291 1.90 -9.40 -5.27
N VAL A 292 2.95 -8.61 -5.06
CA VAL A 292 3.50 -8.33 -3.72
C VAL A 292 2.48 -7.66 -2.80
N ALA A 293 1.62 -6.78 -3.30
CA ALA A 293 0.59 -6.16 -2.47
C ALA A 293 -0.46 -7.17 -1.97
N ASP A 294 -0.85 -8.14 -2.79
CA ASP A 294 -1.76 -9.22 -2.39
C ASP A 294 -1.12 -10.12 -1.34
N GLU A 295 0.13 -10.53 -1.55
CA GLU A 295 0.90 -11.37 -0.63
C GLU A 295 1.09 -10.68 0.73
N VAL A 296 1.43 -9.39 0.74
CA VAL A 296 1.57 -8.61 1.98
C VAL A 296 0.24 -8.50 2.70
N LEU A 297 -0.85 -8.15 2.00
CA LEU A 297 -2.18 -8.06 2.62
C LEU A 297 -2.68 -9.42 3.14
N GLU A 298 -2.32 -10.52 2.48
CA GLU A 298 -2.61 -11.88 2.96
C GLU A 298 -1.77 -12.24 4.19
N GLY A 299 -0.47 -11.93 4.18
CA GLY A 299 0.39 -12.11 5.34
C GLY A 299 -0.11 -11.34 6.57
N LEU A 300 -0.62 -10.12 6.38
CA LEU A 300 -1.18 -9.30 7.45
C LEU A 300 -2.48 -9.89 8.04
N GLU A 301 -3.27 -10.68 7.30
CA GLU A 301 -4.44 -11.37 7.86
C GLU A 301 -4.06 -12.45 8.87
N GLY A 302 -2.91 -13.11 8.66
CA GLY A 302 -2.42 -14.16 9.53
C GLY A 302 -1.87 -13.64 10.86
N VAL A 303 -1.74 -12.32 11.04
CA VAL A 303 -1.18 -11.73 12.25
C VAL A 303 -2.24 -11.73 13.36
N GLU A 304 -1.97 -12.48 14.43
CA GLU A 304 -2.80 -12.44 15.63
C GLU A 304 -2.66 -11.09 16.36
N LEU A 305 -3.72 -10.30 16.30
CA LEU A 305 -3.85 -9.05 17.05
C LEU A 305 -4.55 -9.34 18.39
N GLY A 306 -3.85 -9.11 19.49
CA GLY A 306 -4.27 -9.43 20.87
C GLY A 306 -5.58 -8.82 21.37
#